data_AF-A0A2G9MSA2-F1
#
_entry.id   AF-A0A2G9MSA2-F1
#
_cell.length_a   1.000
_cell.length_b   1.000
_cell.length_c   1.000
_cell.angle_alpha   90.00
_cell.angle_beta   90.00
_cell.angle_gamma   90.00
#
_symmetry.space_group_name_H-M   'P 1'
#
loop_
_entity.id
_entity.type
_entity.pdbx_description
1 polymer ?
#
loop_
_entity_poly.entity_id
_entity_poly.type
_entity_poly.pdbx_seq_one_letter_code
_entity_poly.pdbx_strand_id
1 'polypeptide(L)'
;MVRLNTTKILLLFVLLSGLLLLTGCGIGDMRGQCSEGDACTYYTGMNGILLQQESAPRMLYYRTADLTSSDGNVAEFSIRLRNDGASDSYGAVFLSGFGPELFSIYKYKDGVEQEIMIDRANTANCYFNLLGFSGNSLGFTAGCLTYGVSGYSGTSGNWGLNLDLDKLGQLFGTKFPAIGVNLENLGDGRYNFGLSANGVLINILNHGALLMSIAQNFDFDKFGGSEFALKGDNPDSPGGDIDFKTFKVRMKSDWPAGQDYFNVPYQIKTCYAYTTFVSPMLCIDPDPFSDEDKVCRAETYTWGGSQGGPVAVTRLEQTNTGREMILDFTIRNVGSGRVWDVGYLEACSPYYPGSVKPTMLNIVYIGQAFVGETPIDCSRNYQIRLDPNTQDARFTCRYPLDESGNVGSAYAIPLKMELWYGYEETYNNQITIRRLS
;
A
#
# COMPACT_ATOMS: atom_id res chain seq x y z
N MET A 1 -5.48 -42.58 57.99
CA MET A 1 -6.01 -43.25 56.78
C MET A 1 -7.28 -42.52 56.38
N VAL A 2 -7.18 -41.53 55.48
CA VAL A 2 -8.30 -40.64 55.12
C VAL A 2 -9.16 -41.37 54.10
N ARG A 3 -10.38 -41.77 54.49
CA ARG A 3 -11.38 -42.33 53.57
C ARG A 3 -11.87 -41.20 52.66
N LEU A 4 -11.27 -41.07 51.48
CA LEU A 4 -11.81 -40.19 50.45
C LEU A 4 -13.19 -40.71 50.03
N ASN A 5 -14.17 -39.81 50.11
CA ASN A 5 -15.56 -40.08 49.77
C ASN A 5 -15.65 -40.43 48.28
N THR A 6 -16.11 -41.64 47.97
CA THR A 6 -16.20 -42.21 46.61
C THR A 6 -16.99 -41.32 45.65
N THR A 7 -17.95 -40.54 46.15
CA THR A 7 -18.67 -39.54 45.35
C THR A 7 -17.79 -38.40 44.86
N LYS A 8 -16.80 -37.95 45.64
CA LYS A 8 -15.86 -36.90 45.22
C LYS A 8 -14.89 -37.39 44.15
N ILE A 9 -14.47 -38.65 44.23
CA ILE A 9 -13.59 -39.27 43.22
C ILE A 9 -14.35 -39.42 41.90
N LEU A 10 -15.61 -39.87 41.94
CA LEU A 10 -16.44 -40.01 40.74
C LEU A 10 -16.68 -38.65 40.07
N LEU A 11 -16.96 -37.60 40.84
CA LEU A 11 -17.22 -36.26 40.33
C LEU A 11 -15.97 -35.62 39.72
N LEU A 12 -14.80 -35.89 40.29
CA LEU A 12 -13.51 -35.47 39.74
C LEU A 12 -13.19 -36.21 38.43
N PHE A 13 -13.54 -37.50 38.34
CA PHE A 13 -13.38 -38.28 37.11
C PHE A 13 -14.31 -37.79 36.00
N VAL A 14 -15.57 -37.47 36.31
CA VAL A 14 -16.53 -36.93 35.34
C VAL A 14 -16.09 -35.54 34.85
N LEU A 15 -15.59 -34.68 35.75
CA LEU A 15 -15.01 -33.38 35.37
C LEU A 15 -13.77 -33.53 34.50
N LEU A 16 -12.85 -34.45 34.82
CA LEU A 16 -11.65 -34.68 34.02
C LEU A 16 -11.99 -35.26 32.64
N SER A 17 -12.98 -36.15 32.57
CA SER A 17 -13.48 -36.74 31.32
C SER A 17 -14.18 -35.69 30.45
N GLY A 18 -14.96 -34.79 31.06
CA GLY A 18 -15.57 -33.66 30.37
C GLY A 18 -14.53 -32.66 29.83
N LEU A 19 -13.47 -32.40 30.61
CA LEU A 19 -12.36 -31.55 30.16
C LEU A 19 -11.61 -32.19 28.97
N LEU A 20 -11.36 -33.50 29.02
CA LEU A 20 -10.71 -34.25 27.94
C LEU A 20 -11.54 -34.31 26.65
N LEU A 21 -12.88 -34.39 26.78
CA LEU A 21 -13.79 -34.35 25.63
C LEU A 21 -13.93 -32.94 25.03
N LEU A 22 -13.80 -31.89 25.82
CA LEU A 22 -13.76 -30.50 25.33
C LEU A 22 -12.42 -30.13 24.68
N THR A 23 -11.32 -30.83 25.01
CA THR A 23 -10.03 -30.68 24.31
C THR A 23 -9.91 -31.56 23.05
N GLY A 24 -10.92 -32.41 22.77
CA GLY A 24 -10.89 -33.40 21.69
C GLY A 24 -11.56 -32.98 20.38
N CYS A 25 -12.13 -31.78 20.28
CA CYS A 25 -12.73 -31.26 19.05
C CYS A 25 -12.33 -29.79 18.85
N GLY A 26 -11.43 -29.52 17.90
CA GLY A 26 -11.19 -28.16 17.42
C GLY A 26 -9.74 -27.73 17.19
N ILE A 27 -8.75 -28.62 17.23
CA ILE A 27 -7.51 -28.38 16.49
C ILE A 27 -7.73 -29.02 15.12
N GLY A 28 -8.51 -28.34 14.30
CA GLY A 28 -8.48 -28.61 12.87
C GLY A 28 -7.04 -28.40 12.41
N ASP A 29 -6.49 -29.40 11.73
CA ASP A 29 -5.27 -29.29 10.96
C ASP A 29 -5.33 -28.00 10.13
N MET A 30 -4.73 -26.91 10.62
CA MET A 30 -4.26 -25.80 9.80
C MET A 30 -2.95 -26.22 9.10
N ARG A 31 -2.93 -27.44 8.55
CA ARG A 31 -1.99 -27.86 7.51
C ARG A 31 -2.51 -27.36 6.17
N GLY A 32 -2.69 -26.05 6.10
CA GLY A 32 -2.58 -25.25 4.87
C GLY A 32 -1.22 -24.55 4.84
N GLN A 33 -0.20 -25.11 5.52
CA GLN A 33 1.18 -24.74 5.27
C GLN A 33 1.46 -25.12 3.82
N CYS A 34 1.53 -24.12 2.94
CA CYS A 34 2.33 -24.27 1.72
C CYS A 34 3.66 -24.88 2.18
N SER A 35 4.00 -26.07 1.70
CA SER A 35 5.34 -26.60 1.92
C SER A 35 6.34 -25.57 1.42
N GLU A 36 7.38 -25.27 2.20
CA GLU A 36 8.56 -24.55 1.73
C GLU A 36 9.03 -25.19 0.42
N GLY A 37 8.70 -24.56 -0.71
CA GLY A 37 8.92 -25.12 -2.06
C GLY A 37 7.74 -24.94 -3.02
N ASP A 38 6.51 -24.96 -2.52
CA ASP A 38 5.34 -24.55 -3.30
C ASP A 38 5.19 -23.05 -3.13
N ALA A 39 5.67 -22.30 -4.13
CA ALA A 39 5.44 -20.87 -4.26
C ALA A 39 3.93 -20.62 -4.18
N CYS A 40 3.45 -20.27 -2.97
CA CYS A 40 2.05 -20.00 -2.73
C CYS A 40 1.58 -19.00 -3.79
N THR A 41 0.62 -19.42 -4.62
CA THR A 41 0.11 -18.67 -5.77
C THR A 41 -0.49 -17.30 -5.42
N TYR A 42 -0.59 -16.96 -4.13
CA TYR A 42 -1.10 -15.68 -3.62
C TYR A 42 -0.24 -14.47 -4.02
N TYR A 43 1.01 -14.64 -4.43
CA TYR A 43 1.87 -13.53 -4.90
C TYR A 43 1.97 -13.44 -6.42
N THR A 44 1.03 -14.05 -7.14
CA THR A 44 0.99 -14.07 -8.60
C THR A 44 -0.18 -13.24 -9.11
N GLY A 45 0.05 -12.44 -10.14
CA GLY A 45 -0.98 -11.56 -10.71
C GLY A 45 -0.37 -10.24 -11.15
N MET A 46 -0.99 -9.52 -12.09
CA MET A 46 -0.48 -8.24 -12.61
C MET A 46 -1.14 -6.99 -12.05
N ASN A 47 -2.19 -7.19 -11.26
CA ASN A 47 -3.11 -6.14 -10.88
C ASN A 47 -2.83 -5.74 -9.43
N GLY A 48 -2.97 -4.44 -9.14
CA GLY A 48 -3.12 -3.95 -7.78
C GLY A 48 -4.60 -3.78 -7.49
N ILE A 49 -5.03 -2.53 -7.36
CA ILE A 49 -6.45 -2.19 -7.21
C ILE A 49 -7.14 -2.18 -8.57
N LEU A 50 -8.12 -3.05 -8.74
CA LEU A 50 -9.03 -2.99 -9.88
C LEU A 50 -10.19 -2.05 -9.59
N LEU A 51 -10.35 -1.08 -10.46
CA LEU A 51 -11.52 -0.22 -10.51
C LEU A 51 -12.55 -0.76 -11.49
N GLN A 52 -13.78 -0.98 -11.01
CA GLN A 52 -14.93 -1.32 -11.83
C GLN A 52 -16.09 -0.37 -11.54
N GLN A 53 -16.62 0.26 -12.59
CA GLN A 53 -17.84 1.04 -12.48
C GLN A 53 -19.05 0.09 -12.51
N GLU A 54 -19.67 -0.14 -11.34
CA GLU A 54 -20.84 -1.03 -11.20
C GLU A 54 -22.12 -0.37 -11.71
N SER A 55 -22.31 0.90 -11.35
CA SER A 55 -23.46 1.69 -11.80
C SER A 55 -23.00 3.09 -12.16
N ALA A 56 -23.27 3.51 -13.39
CA ALA A 56 -23.43 4.92 -13.69
C ALA A 56 -24.47 5.07 -14.80
N PRO A 57 -25.39 6.03 -14.68
CA PRO A 57 -26.35 6.29 -15.73
C PRO A 57 -25.61 6.74 -16.99
N ARG A 58 -25.90 6.09 -18.13
CA ARG A 58 -25.46 6.59 -19.44
C ARG A 58 -26.20 7.87 -19.83
N MET A 59 -27.38 8.08 -19.25
CA MET A 59 -28.23 9.23 -19.50
C MET A 59 -28.80 9.78 -18.19
N LEU A 60 -28.63 11.09 -17.97
CA LEU A 60 -29.31 11.84 -16.93
C LEU A 60 -30.45 12.63 -17.55
N TYR A 61 -31.65 12.53 -16.97
CA TYR A 61 -32.79 13.34 -17.40
C TYR A 61 -32.92 14.57 -16.52
N TYR A 62 -32.98 15.73 -17.15
CA TYR A 62 -33.16 17.01 -16.46
C TYR A 62 -34.61 17.48 -16.53
N ARG A 63 -35.16 17.91 -15.39
CA ARG A 63 -36.46 18.57 -15.26
C ARG A 63 -36.29 19.85 -14.45
N THR A 64 -36.77 20.96 -15.01
CA THR A 64 -36.77 22.26 -14.32
C THR A 64 -37.58 22.22 -13.02
N ALA A 65 -38.67 21.44 -12.98
CA ALA A 65 -39.51 21.29 -11.79
C ALA A 65 -38.77 20.65 -10.60
N ASP A 66 -37.68 19.93 -10.86
CA ASP A 66 -36.94 19.16 -9.86
C ASP A 66 -35.71 19.92 -9.33
N LEU A 67 -35.47 21.17 -9.75
CA LEU A 67 -34.31 21.97 -9.31
C LEU A 67 -34.24 22.19 -7.79
N THR A 68 -35.39 22.23 -7.12
CA THR A 68 -35.48 22.41 -5.66
C THR A 68 -35.56 21.10 -4.89
N SER A 69 -35.68 19.96 -5.60
CA SER A 69 -35.74 18.64 -5.00
C SER A 69 -34.33 18.12 -4.68
N SER A 70 -34.13 17.60 -3.48
CA SER A 70 -32.86 16.95 -3.09
C SER A 70 -32.50 15.76 -3.99
N ASP A 71 -33.52 15.09 -4.52
CA ASP A 71 -33.39 13.91 -5.39
C ASP A 71 -33.57 14.25 -6.88
N GLY A 72 -33.79 15.53 -7.18
CA GLY A 72 -33.99 16.03 -8.53
C GLY A 72 -32.68 16.18 -9.30
N ASN A 73 -32.67 15.79 -10.58
CA ASN A 73 -31.53 16.00 -11.48
C ASN A 73 -30.20 15.43 -10.95
N VAL A 74 -30.27 14.28 -10.26
CA VAL A 74 -29.11 13.57 -9.69
C VAL A 74 -28.73 12.37 -10.54
N ALA A 75 -27.43 12.22 -10.82
CA ALA A 75 -26.82 11.00 -11.32
C ALA A 75 -25.97 10.37 -10.21
N GLU A 76 -26.17 9.08 -9.93
CA GLU A 76 -25.37 8.34 -8.95
C GLU A 76 -24.33 7.45 -9.66
N PHE A 77 -23.11 7.47 -9.15
CA PHE A 77 -21.97 6.70 -9.63
C PHE A 77 -21.53 5.77 -8.51
N SER A 78 -21.74 4.46 -8.69
CA SER A 78 -21.25 3.42 -7.79
C SER A 78 -20.02 2.76 -8.39
N ILE A 79 -18.92 2.88 -7.65
CA ILE A 79 -17.59 2.40 -8.04
C ILE A 79 -17.22 1.28 -7.11
N ARG A 80 -16.94 0.11 -7.67
CA ARG A 80 -16.38 -1.03 -6.96
C ARG A 80 -14.87 -1.01 -7.09
N LEU A 81 -14.22 -1.13 -5.95
CA LEU A 81 -12.78 -1.34 -5.84
C LEU A 81 -12.57 -2.77 -5.36
N ARG A 82 -11.62 -3.46 -5.95
CA ARG A 82 -11.16 -4.76 -5.47
C ARG A 82 -9.65 -4.78 -5.48
N ASN A 83 -9.03 -5.29 -4.43
CA ASN A 83 -7.60 -5.51 -4.42
C ASN A 83 -7.31 -6.92 -4.95
N ASP A 84 -6.85 -7.00 -6.20
CA ASP A 84 -6.46 -8.26 -6.84
C ASP A 84 -4.99 -8.59 -6.65
N GLY A 85 -4.24 -7.68 -6.03
CA GLY A 85 -2.83 -7.88 -5.77
C GLY A 85 -2.57 -8.33 -4.35
N ALA A 86 -1.35 -8.77 -4.08
CA ALA A 86 -1.01 -9.51 -2.88
C ALA A 86 -0.79 -8.65 -1.62
N SER A 87 -0.66 -7.33 -1.79
CA SER A 87 -0.31 -6.40 -0.71
C SER A 87 -1.51 -5.54 -0.33
N ASP A 88 -1.53 -5.14 0.94
CA ASP A 88 -2.51 -4.18 1.42
C ASP A 88 -2.32 -2.82 0.74
N SER A 89 -3.43 -2.08 0.62
CA SER A 89 -3.44 -0.79 -0.07
C SER A 89 -4.30 0.23 0.67
N TYR A 90 -3.89 1.48 0.56
CA TYR A 90 -4.60 2.64 1.09
C TYR A 90 -4.56 3.75 0.06
N GLY A 91 -5.69 4.37 -0.19
CA GLY A 91 -5.80 5.37 -1.24
C GLY A 91 -7.15 6.04 -1.26
N ALA A 92 -7.44 6.70 -2.38
CA ALA A 92 -8.73 7.31 -2.62
C ALA A 92 -9.17 7.20 -4.07
N VAL A 93 -10.49 7.25 -4.25
CA VAL A 93 -11.16 7.40 -5.54
C VAL A 93 -11.60 8.83 -5.74
N PHE A 94 -11.48 9.34 -6.96
CA PHE A 94 -11.89 10.67 -7.35
C PHE A 94 -12.84 10.58 -8.55
N LEU A 95 -13.92 11.35 -8.53
CA LEU A 95 -14.78 11.58 -9.69
C LEU A 95 -14.59 13.01 -10.16
N SER A 96 -14.34 13.24 -11.45
CA SER A 96 -14.09 14.56 -12.02
C SER A 96 -14.63 14.69 -13.45
N GLY A 97 -14.55 15.89 -14.04
CA GLY A 97 -15.06 16.20 -15.39
C GLY A 97 -16.40 16.93 -15.43
N PHE A 98 -17.05 17.08 -14.28
CA PHE A 98 -18.27 17.90 -14.15
C PHE A 98 -17.91 19.35 -13.82
N GLY A 99 -18.32 20.27 -14.69
CA GLY A 99 -18.09 21.71 -14.51
C GLY A 99 -18.81 22.24 -13.26
N PRO A 100 -18.10 22.91 -12.33
CA PRO A 100 -18.68 23.38 -11.07
C PRO A 100 -19.71 24.49 -11.25
N GLU A 101 -19.86 25.06 -12.44
CA GLU A 101 -20.92 26.02 -12.80
C GLU A 101 -22.27 25.35 -13.09
N LEU A 102 -22.25 24.09 -13.55
CA LEU A 102 -23.47 23.32 -13.84
C LEU A 102 -23.76 22.28 -12.77
N PHE A 103 -22.73 21.73 -12.12
CA PHE A 103 -22.86 20.58 -11.24
C PHE A 103 -22.30 20.84 -9.84
N SER A 104 -22.84 20.11 -8.88
CA SER A 104 -22.23 19.83 -7.58
C SER A 104 -21.99 18.32 -7.50
N ILE A 105 -20.81 17.93 -7.01
CA ILE A 105 -20.44 16.54 -6.80
C ILE A 105 -20.46 16.28 -5.30
N TYR A 106 -21.06 15.18 -4.89
CA TYR A 106 -21.14 14.74 -3.51
C TYR A 106 -20.52 13.35 -3.39
N LYS A 107 -19.94 13.06 -2.22
CA LYS A 107 -19.47 11.74 -1.82
C LYS A 107 -20.15 11.33 -0.52
N TYR A 108 -20.15 10.02 -0.24
CA TYR A 108 -20.65 9.50 1.02
C TYR A 108 -19.49 9.23 1.99
N LYS A 109 -19.54 9.84 3.18
CA LYS A 109 -18.62 9.58 4.28
C LYS A 109 -19.42 9.35 5.55
N ASP A 110 -19.23 8.20 6.17
CA ASP A 110 -19.92 7.80 7.41
C ASP A 110 -21.46 7.92 7.33
N GLY A 111 -22.03 7.59 6.16
CA GLY A 111 -23.46 7.67 5.89
C GLY A 111 -23.99 9.09 5.62
N VAL A 112 -23.12 10.11 5.59
CA VAL A 112 -23.48 11.51 5.31
C VAL A 112 -23.02 11.90 3.91
N GLU A 113 -23.92 12.54 3.16
CA GLU A 113 -23.61 13.16 1.86
C GLU A 113 -22.80 14.45 2.10
N GLN A 114 -21.61 14.52 1.52
CA GLN A 114 -20.69 15.65 1.63
C GLN A 114 -20.40 16.21 0.24
N GLU A 115 -20.62 17.52 0.05
CA GLU A 115 -20.26 18.20 -1.19
C GLU A 115 -18.74 18.29 -1.31
N ILE A 116 -18.21 17.94 -2.48
CA ILE A 116 -16.80 18.09 -2.80
C ILE A 116 -16.56 19.57 -3.11
N MET A 117 -16.19 20.31 -2.07
CA MET A 117 -15.78 21.71 -2.18
C MET A 117 -14.36 21.78 -2.72
N ILE A 118 -14.20 22.22 -3.96
CA ILE A 118 -12.88 22.49 -4.55
C ILE A 118 -12.44 23.86 -4.03
N ASP A 119 -11.88 23.90 -2.82
CA ASP A 119 -11.29 25.13 -2.29
C ASP A 119 -9.99 25.43 -3.03
N ARG A 120 -10.07 26.30 -4.05
CA ARG A 120 -8.89 26.78 -4.79
C ARG A 120 -8.02 27.73 -3.96
N ALA A 121 -8.46 28.18 -2.78
CA ALA A 121 -7.92 29.40 -2.20
C ALA A 121 -6.81 29.22 -1.15
N ASN A 122 -6.57 28.04 -0.54
CA ASN A 122 -5.67 28.00 0.63
C ASN A 122 -5.01 26.65 0.98
N THR A 123 -4.61 25.87 -0.01
CA THR A 123 -3.98 24.57 0.24
C THR A 123 -2.45 24.67 0.25
N ALA A 124 -1.89 24.68 1.46
CA ALA A 124 -0.48 24.43 1.72
C ALA A 124 -0.03 23.13 1.05
N ASN A 125 1.11 23.15 0.37
CA ASN A 125 1.79 21.92 -0.06
C ASN A 125 2.33 21.24 1.21
N CYS A 126 1.65 20.19 1.67
CA CYS A 126 2.27 19.21 2.53
C CYS A 126 3.08 18.28 1.63
N TYR A 127 4.33 18.02 2.00
CA TYR A 127 5.10 16.95 1.40
C TYR A 127 5.57 16.01 2.49
N PHE A 128 5.55 14.72 2.18
CA PHE A 128 6.25 13.70 2.93
C PHE A 128 7.44 13.26 2.07
N ASN A 129 8.63 13.21 2.62
CA ASN A 129 9.81 12.73 1.93
C ASN A 129 10.43 11.63 2.77
N LEU A 130 10.38 10.39 2.29
CA LEU A 130 11.11 9.28 2.89
C LEU A 130 12.60 9.52 2.57
N LEU A 131 13.39 9.96 3.54
CA LEU A 131 14.81 10.31 3.38
C LEU A 131 15.73 9.08 3.27
N GLY A 132 15.16 7.90 2.99
CA GLY A 132 15.86 6.63 2.83
C GLY A 132 16.11 5.90 4.15
N PHE A 133 16.53 4.65 4.00
CA PHE A 133 16.96 3.79 5.10
C PHE A 133 18.49 3.89 5.17
N SER A 134 19.10 4.33 6.26
CA SER A 134 20.56 4.17 6.40
C SER A 134 20.85 3.47 7.71
N GLY A 135 21.24 2.20 7.63
CA GLY A 135 21.35 1.31 8.79
C GLY A 135 19.98 0.94 9.36
N ASN A 136 19.90 0.71 10.68
CA ASN A 136 18.65 0.40 11.41
C ASN A 136 17.69 1.61 11.57
N SER A 137 17.86 2.66 10.77
CA SER A 137 17.10 3.91 10.90
C SER A 137 16.32 4.26 9.63
N LEU A 138 15.03 4.57 9.80
CA LEU A 138 14.10 5.04 8.77
C LEU A 138 13.96 6.56 8.89
N GLY A 139 14.55 7.33 7.99
CA GLY A 139 14.35 8.79 7.98
C GLY A 139 13.12 9.17 7.17
N PHE A 140 12.27 10.07 7.68
CA PHE A 140 11.33 10.82 6.85
C PHE A 140 11.31 12.28 7.28
N THR A 141 11.00 13.17 6.33
CA THR A 141 10.73 14.59 6.56
C THR A 141 9.32 14.86 6.10
N ALA A 142 8.45 15.33 6.99
CA ALA A 142 7.16 15.89 6.62
C ALA A 142 7.23 17.42 6.74
N GLY A 143 6.76 18.15 5.74
CA GLY A 143 6.71 19.62 5.76
C GLY A 143 5.40 20.12 5.19
N CYS A 144 4.60 20.82 6.01
CA CYS A 144 3.41 21.55 5.59
C CYS A 144 3.67 23.05 5.71
N LEU A 145 3.57 23.80 4.59
CA LEU A 145 3.97 25.21 4.56
C LEU A 145 2.97 26.22 5.18
N THR A 146 1.72 25.84 5.50
CA THR A 146 0.69 26.87 5.81
C THR A 146 -0.38 26.51 6.83
N TYR A 147 -0.42 25.29 7.35
CA TYR A 147 -1.20 25.00 8.55
C TYR A 147 -0.24 24.43 9.58
N GLY A 148 -0.11 25.12 10.71
CA GLY A 148 0.60 24.62 11.87
C GLY A 148 0.00 23.29 12.29
N VAL A 149 0.53 22.20 11.71
CA VAL A 149 0.71 20.95 12.42
C VAL A 149 1.50 21.37 13.65
N SER A 150 0.78 21.61 14.73
CA SER A 150 1.32 21.94 16.03
C SER A 150 1.91 20.66 16.61
N GLY A 151 3.02 20.23 16.03
CA GLY A 151 4.10 19.72 16.87
C GLY A 151 4.45 20.88 17.79
N TYR A 152 4.09 20.75 19.06
CA TYR A 152 4.45 21.70 20.11
C TYR A 152 5.96 21.98 19.98
N SER A 153 6.32 23.19 19.56
CA SER A 153 7.69 23.67 19.59
C SER A 153 8.04 24.02 21.04
N GLY A 154 8.20 22.99 21.87
CA GLY A 154 9.08 23.10 23.02
C GLY A 154 10.46 23.40 22.45
N THR A 155 11.12 24.44 22.97
CA THR A 155 12.44 24.95 22.57
C THR A 155 13.60 23.96 22.76
N SER A 156 13.33 22.65 22.78
CA SER A 156 14.28 21.56 22.90
C SER A 156 13.89 20.38 21.98
N GLY A 157 14.19 20.50 20.69
CA GLY A 157 14.85 19.44 19.91
C GLY A 157 14.13 18.15 19.50
N ASN A 158 12.88 17.87 19.90
CA ASN A 158 12.24 16.59 19.58
C ASN A 158 11.02 16.74 18.67
N TRP A 159 11.15 16.27 17.43
CA TRP A 159 10.02 16.00 16.55
C TRP A 159 9.62 14.53 16.74
N GLY A 160 8.36 14.26 17.10
CA GLY A 160 7.83 12.90 17.17
C GLY A 160 6.79 12.71 16.08
N LEU A 161 6.98 11.73 15.19
CA LEU A 161 5.88 11.17 14.41
C LEU A 161 5.18 10.15 15.31
N ASN A 162 3.91 10.41 15.61
CA ASN A 162 3.09 9.47 16.35
C ASN A 162 2.34 8.59 15.33
N LEU A 163 2.86 7.39 15.10
CA LEU A 163 2.15 6.38 14.31
C LEU A 163 1.04 5.79 15.17
N ASP A 164 -0.22 6.11 14.86
CA ASP A 164 -1.39 5.56 15.56
C ASP A 164 -1.68 4.15 15.03
N LEU A 165 -0.91 3.17 15.52
CA LEU A 165 -1.04 1.78 15.11
C LEU A 165 -2.33 1.13 15.65
N ASP A 166 -2.97 1.71 16.65
CA ASP A 166 -4.28 1.26 17.10
C ASP A 166 -5.35 1.50 16.03
N LYS A 167 -5.27 2.62 15.30
CA LYS A 167 -6.13 2.86 14.13
C LYS A 167 -5.83 1.90 12.99
N LEU A 168 -4.56 1.65 12.69
CA LEU A 168 -4.16 0.64 11.70
C LEU A 168 -4.77 -0.73 12.06
N GLY A 169 -4.72 -1.07 13.35
CA GLY A 169 -5.30 -2.29 13.88
C GLY A 169 -6.80 -2.36 13.72
N GLN A 170 -7.51 -1.30 14.08
CA GLN A 170 -8.96 -1.21 13.87
C GLN A 170 -9.34 -1.32 12.40
N LEU A 171 -8.56 -0.71 11.51
CA LEU A 171 -8.80 -0.72 10.07
C LEU A 171 -8.69 -2.14 9.48
N PHE A 172 -7.68 -2.90 9.88
CA PHE A 172 -7.44 -4.25 9.36
C PHE A 172 -7.99 -5.37 10.26
N GLY A 173 -8.65 -5.03 11.37
CA GLY A 173 -9.15 -5.99 12.34
C GLY A 173 -8.04 -6.74 13.10
N THR A 174 -6.84 -6.17 13.17
CA THR A 174 -5.66 -6.72 13.87
C THR A 174 -5.33 -5.86 15.09
N LYS A 175 -4.63 -6.39 16.09
CA LYS A 175 -4.10 -5.56 17.17
C LYS A 175 -2.61 -5.38 16.95
N PHE A 176 -2.19 -4.15 16.68
CA PHE A 176 -0.76 -3.87 16.61
C PHE A 176 -0.24 -3.59 18.03
N PRO A 177 0.87 -4.22 18.43
CA PRO A 177 1.58 -3.80 19.64
C PRO A 177 2.08 -2.36 19.48
N ALA A 178 2.12 -1.61 20.58
CA ALA A 178 2.63 -0.24 20.57
C ALA A 178 4.09 -0.22 20.08
N ILE A 179 4.34 0.48 18.97
CA ILE A 179 5.68 0.72 18.45
C ILE A 179 6.13 2.09 18.95
N GLY A 180 7.22 2.12 19.70
CA GLY A 180 7.88 3.36 20.07
C GLY A 180 8.71 3.87 18.89
N VAL A 181 8.40 5.08 18.42
CA VAL A 181 9.25 5.80 17.49
C VAL A 181 10.16 6.72 18.31
N ASN A 182 11.47 6.51 18.24
CA ASN A 182 12.46 7.39 18.85
C ASN A 182 13.17 8.19 17.75
N LEU A 183 13.11 9.53 17.84
CA LEU A 183 13.95 10.44 17.05
C LEU A 183 15.03 10.99 17.97
N GLU A 184 16.29 10.64 17.71
CA GLU A 184 17.45 11.14 18.42
C GLU A 184 18.21 12.13 17.52
N ASN A 185 18.33 13.39 17.94
CA ASN A 185 19.14 14.38 17.25
C ASN A 185 20.63 14.12 17.52
N LEU A 186 21.42 13.90 16.47
CA LEU A 186 22.85 13.57 16.57
C LEU A 186 23.76 14.81 16.70
N GLY A 187 23.20 16.03 16.72
CA GLY A 187 23.91 17.26 17.02
C GLY A 187 24.55 17.99 15.83
N ASP A 188 24.48 17.43 14.62
CA ASP A 188 25.02 18.02 13.38
C ASP A 188 23.95 18.26 12.30
N GLY A 189 22.69 18.35 12.73
CA GLY A 189 21.55 18.45 11.83
C GLY A 189 21.07 17.10 11.29
N ARG A 190 21.71 15.99 11.64
CA ARG A 190 21.21 14.63 11.39
C ARG A 190 20.33 14.17 12.55
N TYR A 191 19.30 13.40 12.19
CA TYR A 191 18.43 12.71 13.13
C TYR A 191 18.60 11.21 12.92
N ASN A 192 18.80 10.48 14.02
CA ASN A 192 18.70 9.04 14.06
C ASN A 192 17.26 8.67 14.40
N PHE A 193 16.70 7.75 13.65
CA PHE A 193 15.35 7.26 13.87
C PHE A 193 15.42 5.80 14.30
N GLY A 194 14.92 5.48 15.49
CA GLY A 194 14.80 4.10 15.96
C GLY A 194 13.34 3.72 16.10
N LEU A 195 12.91 2.63 15.47
CA LEU A 195 11.67 1.95 15.84
C LEU A 195 12.03 0.96 16.96
N SER A 196 11.64 1.25 18.19
CA SER A 196 11.71 0.30 19.29
C SER A 196 10.35 -0.34 19.46
N ALA A 197 10.24 -1.58 19.00
CA ALA A 197 9.02 -2.34 19.09
C ALA A 197 9.30 -3.51 20.05
N ASN A 198 9.10 -3.31 21.36
CA ASN A 198 9.36 -4.36 22.34
C ASN A 198 8.44 -5.56 22.10
N GLY A 199 8.99 -6.63 21.53
CA GLY A 199 8.26 -7.87 21.25
C GLY A 199 7.45 -7.88 19.94
N VAL A 200 7.68 -6.93 19.04
CA VAL A 200 7.01 -6.91 17.73
C VAL A 200 7.92 -7.58 16.72
N LEU A 201 7.45 -8.70 16.16
CA LEU A 201 8.13 -9.33 15.04
C LEU A 201 8.11 -8.36 13.87
N ILE A 202 9.27 -8.05 13.29
CA ILE A 202 9.39 -7.24 12.06
C ILE A 202 8.50 -7.79 10.94
N ASN A 203 8.18 -9.08 10.97
CA ASN A 203 7.22 -9.71 10.07
C ASN A 203 5.83 -9.05 10.06
N ILE A 204 5.41 -8.37 11.14
CA ILE A 204 4.15 -7.59 11.18
C ILE A 204 4.20 -6.35 10.27
N LEU A 205 5.40 -5.87 9.93
CA LEU A 205 5.59 -4.74 9.04
C LEU A 205 5.69 -5.16 7.57
N ASN A 206 5.71 -6.48 7.29
CA ASN A 206 5.72 -7.01 5.93
C ASN A 206 4.40 -6.74 5.20
N HIS A 207 4.41 -6.92 3.88
CA HIS A 207 3.26 -6.80 2.99
C HIS A 207 2.66 -5.39 2.98
N GLY A 208 3.52 -4.39 3.18
CA GLY A 208 3.14 -2.99 3.10
C GLY A 208 2.46 -2.43 4.35
N ALA A 209 2.33 -3.17 5.44
CA ALA A 209 1.71 -2.67 6.68
C ALA A 209 2.36 -1.38 7.19
N LEU A 210 3.70 -1.27 7.11
CA LEU A 210 4.41 -0.03 7.43
C LEU A 210 4.06 1.10 6.46
N LEU A 211 4.04 0.82 5.15
CA LEU A 211 3.62 1.79 4.15
C LEU A 211 2.18 2.27 4.42
N MET A 212 1.27 1.37 4.79
CA MET A 212 -0.11 1.70 5.13
C MET A 212 -0.19 2.64 6.34
N SER A 213 0.60 2.38 7.38
CA SER A 213 0.66 3.26 8.55
C SER A 213 1.12 4.68 8.21
N ILE A 214 2.00 4.82 7.22
CA ILE A 214 2.45 6.12 6.71
C ILE A 214 1.35 6.73 5.84
N ALA A 215 0.79 5.95 4.92
CA ALA A 215 -0.17 6.41 3.93
C ALA A 215 -1.49 6.90 4.54
N GLN A 216 -1.89 6.38 5.70
CA GLN A 216 -3.05 6.87 6.46
C GLN A 216 -2.93 8.33 6.92
N ASN A 217 -1.72 8.92 6.89
CA ASN A 217 -1.53 10.34 7.17
C ASN A 217 -1.85 11.23 5.97
N PHE A 218 -2.10 10.66 4.79
CA PHE A 218 -2.64 11.41 3.66
C PHE A 218 -4.11 11.73 3.92
N ASP A 219 -4.48 12.98 3.67
CA ASP A 219 -5.84 13.50 3.73
C ASP A 219 -6.35 13.68 2.30
N PHE A 220 -6.72 12.56 1.67
CA PHE A 220 -7.30 12.62 0.34
C PHE A 220 -8.69 13.25 0.37
N ASP A 221 -9.37 13.19 1.52
CA ASP A 221 -10.67 13.80 1.76
C ASP A 221 -10.66 15.30 1.44
N LYS A 222 -9.61 16.00 1.89
CA LYS A 222 -9.33 17.42 1.60
C LYS A 222 -9.24 17.74 0.12
N PHE A 223 -8.79 16.79 -0.70
CA PHE A 223 -8.70 16.94 -2.16
C PHE A 223 -9.82 16.22 -2.89
N GLY A 224 -10.99 16.08 -2.26
CA GLY A 224 -12.19 15.52 -2.89
C GLY A 224 -12.17 14.01 -3.11
N GLY A 225 -11.20 13.31 -2.52
CA GLY A 225 -11.10 11.86 -2.59
C GLY A 225 -12.09 11.18 -1.67
N SER A 226 -12.57 10.00 -2.07
CA SER A 226 -13.24 9.05 -1.19
C SER A 226 -12.23 7.97 -0.81
N GLU A 227 -11.73 8.05 0.42
CA GLU A 227 -10.68 7.18 0.94
C GLU A 227 -11.12 5.73 1.10
N PHE A 228 -10.21 4.79 0.88
CA PHE A 228 -10.39 3.36 1.06
C PHE A 228 -9.14 2.71 1.62
N ALA A 229 -9.33 1.57 2.27
CA ALA A 229 -8.28 0.65 2.63
C ALA A 229 -8.73 -0.77 2.28
N LEU A 230 -7.89 -1.51 1.56
CA LEU A 230 -8.23 -2.83 1.06
C LEU A 230 -7.09 -3.80 1.36
N LYS A 231 -7.40 -4.91 2.04
CA LYS A 231 -6.46 -6.02 2.21
C LYS A 231 -6.11 -6.65 0.86
N GLY A 232 -4.86 -7.07 0.73
CA GLY A 232 -4.38 -7.82 -0.43
C GLY A 232 -4.98 -9.22 -0.51
N ASP A 233 -4.94 -9.82 -1.71
CA ASP A 233 -5.19 -11.24 -1.93
C ASP A 233 -4.00 -12.05 -1.41
N ASN A 234 -4.10 -12.49 -0.15
CA ASN A 234 -3.05 -13.23 0.54
C ASN A 234 -3.65 -14.39 1.36
N PRO A 235 -2.84 -15.27 1.98
CA PRO A 235 -3.36 -16.40 2.75
C PRO A 235 -4.35 -16.03 3.86
N ASP A 236 -4.22 -14.83 4.44
CA ASP A 236 -5.08 -14.33 5.50
C ASP A 236 -6.38 -13.68 4.97
N SER A 237 -6.37 -13.26 3.70
CA SER A 237 -7.49 -12.60 3.00
C SER A 237 -7.61 -13.09 1.55
N PRO A 238 -7.95 -14.37 1.31
CA PRO A 238 -7.99 -14.93 -0.04
C PRO A 238 -9.06 -14.26 -0.91
N GLY A 239 -8.66 -13.83 -2.10
CA GLY A 239 -9.46 -13.05 -3.04
C GLY A 239 -9.43 -11.54 -2.82
N GLY A 240 -8.73 -11.07 -1.78
CA GLY A 240 -8.60 -9.66 -1.42
C GLY A 240 -9.90 -9.01 -0.91
N ASP A 241 -9.79 -7.77 -0.44
CA ASP A 241 -10.95 -6.99 -0.02
C ASP A 241 -11.64 -6.29 -1.20
N ILE A 242 -12.92 -5.97 -0.99
CA ILE A 242 -13.75 -5.19 -1.90
C ILE A 242 -14.35 -4.01 -1.12
N ASP A 243 -14.40 -2.84 -1.75
CA ASP A 243 -15.09 -1.65 -1.23
C ASP A 243 -15.92 -0.98 -2.32
N PHE A 244 -16.95 -0.23 -1.91
CA PHE A 244 -17.87 0.47 -2.79
C PHE A 244 -17.88 1.96 -2.47
N LYS A 245 -17.50 2.79 -3.43
CA LYS A 245 -17.56 4.25 -3.33
C LYS A 245 -18.69 4.79 -4.17
N THR A 246 -19.52 5.61 -3.55
CA THR A 246 -20.67 6.24 -4.21
C THR A 246 -20.46 7.73 -4.30
N PHE A 247 -20.64 8.27 -5.51
CA PHE A 247 -20.67 9.71 -5.78
C PHE A 247 -22.03 10.09 -6.34
N LYS A 248 -22.52 11.27 -5.98
CA LYS A 248 -23.71 11.87 -6.58
C LYS A 248 -23.33 13.14 -7.32
N VAL A 249 -23.81 13.27 -8.54
CA VAL A 249 -23.65 14.50 -9.33
C VAL A 249 -25.03 15.12 -9.48
N ARG A 250 -25.22 16.30 -8.89
CA ARG A 250 -26.46 17.07 -8.96
C ARG A 250 -26.26 18.26 -9.87
N MET A 251 -27.17 18.47 -10.82
CA MET A 251 -27.18 19.70 -11.61
C MET A 251 -27.80 20.85 -10.78
N LYS A 252 -27.07 21.95 -10.60
CA LYS A 252 -27.47 23.05 -9.67
C LYS A 252 -27.93 24.34 -10.34
N SER A 253 -27.68 24.48 -11.64
CA SER A 253 -28.05 25.68 -12.41
C SER A 253 -29.08 25.36 -13.47
N ASP A 254 -29.63 26.42 -14.05
CA ASP A 254 -30.60 26.30 -15.13
C ASP A 254 -30.01 25.61 -16.35
N TRP A 255 -30.90 24.98 -17.10
CA TRP A 255 -30.56 24.30 -18.35
C TRP A 255 -29.90 25.26 -19.36
N PRO A 256 -28.74 24.90 -19.96
CA PRO A 256 -28.11 25.71 -20.99
C PRO A 256 -29.05 26.02 -22.16
N ALA A 257 -29.22 27.30 -22.48
CA ALA A 257 -30.16 27.72 -23.52
C ALA A 257 -29.82 27.12 -24.89
N GLY A 258 -30.85 26.72 -25.65
CA GLY A 258 -30.70 26.25 -27.03
C GLY A 258 -30.20 24.81 -27.20
N GLN A 259 -30.09 24.03 -26.12
CA GLN A 259 -29.70 22.62 -26.18
C GLN A 259 -30.86 21.71 -25.77
N ASP A 260 -31.00 20.54 -26.41
CA ASP A 260 -31.92 19.49 -25.94
C ASP A 260 -31.19 18.41 -25.13
N TYR A 261 -29.90 18.26 -25.40
CA TYR A 261 -28.99 17.39 -24.68
C TYR A 261 -27.54 17.86 -24.86
N PHE A 262 -26.65 17.41 -23.98
CA PHE A 262 -25.21 17.55 -24.13
C PHE A 262 -24.48 16.36 -23.50
N ASN A 263 -23.25 16.11 -23.96
CA ASN A 263 -22.40 15.04 -23.43
C ASN A 263 -21.36 15.65 -22.50
N VAL A 264 -21.23 15.07 -21.31
CA VAL A 264 -20.22 15.46 -20.33
C VAL A 264 -19.20 14.32 -20.22
N PRO A 265 -17.95 14.51 -20.67
CA PRO A 265 -16.90 13.57 -20.37
C PRO A 265 -16.59 13.62 -18.88
N TYR A 266 -16.43 12.46 -18.25
CA TYR A 266 -16.02 12.37 -16.86
C TYR A 266 -14.88 11.37 -16.70
N GLN A 267 -14.17 11.52 -15.59
CA GLN A 267 -13.04 10.68 -15.22
C GLN A 267 -13.21 10.17 -13.81
N ILE A 268 -13.02 8.87 -13.65
CA ILE A 268 -12.85 8.22 -12.36
C ILE A 268 -11.37 7.88 -12.22
N LYS A 269 -10.74 8.33 -11.14
CA LYS A 269 -9.32 8.13 -10.89
C LYS A 269 -9.12 7.48 -9.53
N THR A 270 -8.18 6.55 -9.43
CA THR A 270 -7.71 6.01 -8.15
C THR A 270 -6.26 6.38 -7.93
N CYS A 271 -5.94 6.80 -6.71
CA CYS A 271 -4.58 7.06 -6.26
C CYS A 271 -4.35 6.27 -4.99
N TYR A 272 -3.38 5.35 -4.97
CA TYR A 272 -3.17 4.48 -3.82
C TYR A 272 -1.69 4.17 -3.59
N ALA A 273 -1.32 4.00 -2.32
CA ALA A 273 -0.02 3.49 -1.92
C ALA A 273 -0.06 1.97 -2.04
N TYR A 274 1.01 1.38 -2.54
CA TYR A 274 1.08 -0.05 -2.82
C TYR A 274 2.49 -0.59 -2.61
N THR A 275 2.58 -1.88 -2.30
CA THR A 275 3.85 -2.59 -2.18
C THR A 275 3.93 -3.80 -3.11
N THR A 276 5.10 -4.01 -3.70
CA THR A 276 5.42 -5.24 -4.41
C THR A 276 6.42 -6.05 -3.59
N PHE A 277 6.11 -7.32 -3.35
CA PHE A 277 6.95 -8.22 -2.58
C PHE A 277 7.69 -9.21 -3.49
N VAL A 278 8.99 -9.41 -3.24
CA VAL A 278 9.86 -10.27 -4.05
C VAL A 278 10.67 -11.18 -3.15
N SER A 279 10.57 -12.50 -3.37
CA SER A 279 11.26 -13.49 -2.54
C SER A 279 11.79 -14.72 -3.32
N PRO A 280 12.76 -14.53 -4.25
CA PRO A 280 13.48 -15.64 -4.84
C PRO A 280 14.43 -16.31 -3.83
N MET A 281 14.69 -17.60 -4.03
CA MET A 281 15.80 -18.31 -3.38
C MET A 281 17.11 -17.96 -4.09
N LEU A 282 18.04 -17.30 -3.41
CA LEU A 282 19.37 -16.96 -3.90
C LEU A 282 20.38 -18.04 -3.53
N CYS A 283 21.49 -18.12 -4.27
CA CYS A 283 22.57 -19.05 -3.96
C CYS A 283 23.82 -18.33 -3.44
N ILE A 284 24.09 -18.38 -2.13
CA ILE A 284 25.34 -17.83 -1.61
C ILE A 284 26.46 -18.83 -1.88
N ASP A 285 27.51 -18.38 -2.57
CA ASP A 285 28.69 -19.17 -2.92
C ASP A 285 29.97 -18.40 -2.52
N PRO A 286 30.58 -18.75 -1.37
CA PRO A 286 31.80 -18.09 -0.90
C PRO A 286 33.06 -18.39 -1.74
N ASP A 287 33.04 -19.44 -2.57
CA ASP A 287 34.16 -19.79 -3.45
C ASP A 287 33.70 -20.01 -4.89
N PRO A 288 33.19 -18.98 -5.58
CA PRO A 288 32.49 -19.11 -6.87
C PRO A 288 33.35 -19.68 -8.00
N PHE A 289 34.67 -19.70 -7.83
CA PHE A 289 35.63 -20.21 -8.82
C PHE A 289 36.04 -21.66 -8.60
N SER A 290 35.61 -22.29 -7.49
CA SER A 290 35.82 -23.72 -7.28
C SER A 290 35.07 -24.56 -8.31
N ASP A 291 35.78 -25.54 -8.86
CA ASP A 291 35.25 -26.56 -9.77
C ASP A 291 34.49 -27.69 -9.04
N GLU A 292 34.42 -27.64 -7.70
CA GLU A 292 33.69 -28.64 -6.91
C GLU A 292 32.18 -28.64 -7.22
N ASP A 293 31.54 -29.79 -7.01
CA ASP A 293 30.09 -29.92 -7.13
C ASP A 293 29.40 -29.17 -5.98
N LYS A 294 28.56 -28.19 -6.34
CA LYS A 294 27.86 -27.29 -5.40
C LYS A 294 26.37 -27.56 -5.40
N VAL A 295 25.75 -27.37 -4.25
CA VAL A 295 24.30 -27.56 -4.06
C VAL A 295 23.45 -26.53 -4.81
N CYS A 296 24.01 -25.36 -5.12
CA CYS A 296 23.36 -24.31 -5.90
C CYS A 296 24.41 -23.51 -6.69
N ARG A 297 23.96 -22.71 -7.67
CA ARG A 297 24.80 -21.74 -8.39
C ARG A 297 24.06 -20.40 -8.48
N ALA A 298 24.82 -19.31 -8.66
CA ALA A 298 24.23 -18.01 -8.95
C ALA A 298 23.51 -18.06 -10.30
N GLU A 299 22.28 -17.54 -10.33
CA GLU A 299 21.41 -17.60 -11.51
C GLU A 299 20.87 -16.21 -11.87
N THR A 300 20.31 -16.12 -13.09
CA THR A 300 19.49 -14.98 -13.49
C THR A 300 18.02 -15.35 -13.36
N TYR A 301 17.30 -14.64 -12.52
CA TYR A 301 15.86 -14.76 -12.39
C TYR A 301 15.20 -13.78 -13.35
N THR A 302 14.25 -14.27 -14.14
CA THR A 302 13.44 -13.43 -15.03
C THR A 302 11.99 -13.74 -14.77
N TRP A 303 11.20 -12.70 -14.50
CA TRP A 303 9.76 -12.82 -14.28
C TRP A 303 9.02 -12.26 -15.49
N GLY A 304 8.15 -13.09 -16.09
CA GLY A 304 7.32 -12.69 -17.22
C GLY A 304 6.03 -11.97 -16.84
N GLY A 305 5.65 -12.00 -15.57
CA GLY A 305 4.46 -11.35 -15.02
C GLY A 305 4.80 -10.41 -13.86
N SER A 306 3.76 -9.84 -13.24
CA SER A 306 3.95 -9.05 -12.02
C SER A 306 3.92 -9.92 -10.76
N GLN A 307 4.51 -9.41 -9.69
CA GLN A 307 4.54 -10.01 -8.36
C GLN A 307 3.38 -9.48 -7.50
N GLY A 308 2.14 -9.54 -8.03
CA GLY A 308 0.95 -9.06 -7.35
C GLY A 308 0.86 -7.54 -7.21
N GLY A 309 1.44 -6.78 -8.14
CA GLY A 309 1.40 -5.31 -8.14
C GLY A 309 1.89 -4.67 -9.45
N PRO A 310 1.46 -3.45 -9.77
CA PRO A 310 1.70 -2.86 -11.09
C PRO A 310 3.17 -2.47 -11.36
N VAL A 311 4.02 -2.38 -10.33
CA VAL A 311 5.48 -2.29 -10.50
C VAL A 311 6.10 -3.62 -10.09
N ALA A 312 6.88 -4.24 -10.98
CA ALA A 312 7.45 -5.56 -10.75
C ALA A 312 8.97 -5.58 -10.97
N VAL A 313 9.67 -6.44 -10.21
CA VAL A 313 11.02 -6.86 -10.57
C VAL A 313 10.91 -7.81 -11.76
N THR A 314 11.39 -7.37 -12.92
CA THR A 314 11.35 -8.16 -14.16
C THR A 314 12.59 -9.03 -14.32
N ARG A 315 13.71 -8.62 -13.72
CA ARG A 315 14.96 -9.37 -13.78
C ARG A 315 15.80 -9.16 -12.52
N LEU A 316 16.46 -10.23 -12.08
CA LEU A 316 17.49 -10.22 -11.05
C LEU A 316 18.69 -11.02 -11.55
N GLU A 317 19.83 -10.38 -11.68
CA GLU A 317 21.11 -11.02 -11.99
C GLU A 317 21.92 -11.13 -10.70
N GLN A 318 22.37 -12.34 -10.37
CA GLN A 318 23.22 -12.59 -9.22
C GLN A 318 24.67 -12.82 -9.65
N THR A 319 25.62 -12.15 -9.00
CA THR A 319 27.06 -12.37 -9.15
C THR A 319 27.74 -12.57 -7.80
N ASN A 320 28.45 -13.67 -7.61
CA ASN A 320 29.24 -13.94 -6.40
C ASN A 320 30.73 -13.69 -6.68
N THR A 321 31.44 -13.00 -5.78
CA THR A 321 32.86 -12.63 -5.94
C THR A 321 33.80 -13.28 -4.92
N GLY A 322 33.26 -14.10 -4.02
CA GLY A 322 33.93 -14.68 -2.86
C GLY A 322 34.08 -13.74 -1.66
N ARG A 323 33.89 -12.42 -1.85
CA ARG A 323 33.83 -11.42 -0.76
C ARG A 323 32.42 -10.89 -0.53
N GLU A 324 31.67 -10.73 -1.61
CA GLU A 324 30.31 -10.22 -1.60
C GLU A 324 29.48 -10.92 -2.68
N MET A 325 28.18 -10.96 -2.45
CA MET A 325 27.16 -11.24 -3.45
C MET A 325 26.59 -9.91 -3.95
N ILE A 326 26.59 -9.73 -5.28
CA ILE A 326 26.07 -8.57 -5.98
C ILE A 326 24.76 -8.99 -6.65
N LEU A 327 23.71 -8.21 -6.42
CA LEU A 327 22.36 -8.44 -6.93
C LEU A 327 21.95 -7.24 -7.78
N ASP A 328 21.89 -7.43 -9.10
CA ASP A 328 21.48 -6.41 -10.06
C ASP A 328 20.01 -6.61 -10.44
N PHE A 329 19.16 -5.69 -9.97
CA PHE A 329 17.71 -5.72 -10.20
C PHE A 329 17.34 -4.85 -11.39
N THR A 330 16.36 -5.31 -12.16
CA THR A 330 15.61 -4.50 -13.12
C THR A 330 14.14 -4.48 -12.71
N ILE A 331 13.59 -3.29 -12.48
CA ILE A 331 12.18 -3.08 -12.19
C ILE A 331 11.49 -2.35 -13.34
N ARG A 332 10.19 -2.60 -13.49
CA ARG A 332 9.34 -2.01 -14.53
C ARG A 332 7.94 -1.72 -13.98
N ASN A 333 7.33 -0.62 -14.39
CA ASN A 333 5.87 -0.48 -14.31
C ASN A 333 5.23 -1.33 -15.41
N VAL A 334 4.68 -2.47 -15.04
CA VAL A 334 4.00 -3.42 -15.94
C VAL A 334 2.49 -3.16 -16.04
N GLY A 335 1.94 -2.31 -15.17
CA GLY A 335 0.56 -1.85 -15.24
C GLY A 335 0.35 -0.74 -16.28
N SER A 336 -0.92 -0.35 -16.48
CA SER A 336 -1.31 0.70 -17.45
C SER A 336 -1.36 2.10 -16.84
N GLY A 337 -1.26 2.18 -15.52
CA GLY A 337 -1.29 3.41 -14.74
C GLY A 337 0.05 4.12 -14.65
N ARG A 338 0.11 5.11 -13.76
CA ARG A 338 1.29 5.95 -13.53
C ARG A 338 1.84 5.73 -12.13
N VAL A 339 3.16 5.62 -12.04
CA VAL A 339 3.87 5.53 -10.76
C VAL A 339 4.08 6.93 -10.18
N TRP A 340 3.75 7.06 -8.91
CA TRP A 340 3.91 8.27 -8.10
C TRP A 340 4.95 8.04 -7.01
N ASP A 341 5.67 9.11 -6.68
CA ASP A 341 6.34 9.21 -5.40
C ASP A 341 5.27 9.15 -4.30
N VAL A 342 5.34 8.13 -3.44
CA VAL A 342 4.36 7.94 -2.37
C VAL A 342 4.28 9.16 -1.46
N GLY A 343 5.38 9.90 -1.29
CA GLY A 343 5.42 11.12 -0.49
C GLY A 343 4.61 12.30 -1.04
N TYR A 344 4.18 12.21 -2.30
CA TYR A 344 3.36 13.19 -3.01
C TYR A 344 2.07 12.59 -3.54
N LEU A 345 1.61 11.47 -2.98
CA LEU A 345 0.46 10.74 -3.51
C LEU A 345 -0.84 11.57 -3.53
N GLU A 346 -1.02 12.51 -2.59
CA GLU A 346 -2.15 13.47 -2.60
C GLU A 346 -2.20 14.33 -3.87
N ALA A 347 -1.05 14.59 -4.50
CA ALA A 347 -0.94 15.37 -5.74
C ALA A 347 -1.49 14.63 -6.97
N CYS A 348 -1.82 13.34 -6.83
CA CYS A 348 -2.53 12.57 -7.84
C CYS A 348 -4.00 13.00 -7.99
N SER A 349 -4.58 13.64 -6.96
CA SER A 349 -5.96 14.16 -7.02
C SER A 349 -6.14 15.11 -8.22
N PRO A 350 -7.25 14.98 -8.98
CA PRO A 350 -7.59 15.95 -10.03
C PRO A 350 -7.89 17.35 -9.46
N TYR A 351 -8.08 17.46 -8.15
CA TYR A 351 -8.36 18.70 -7.43
C TYR A 351 -7.14 19.25 -6.71
N TYR A 352 -5.96 18.66 -6.92
CA TYR A 352 -4.73 19.17 -6.34
C TYR A 352 -4.43 20.58 -6.88
N PRO A 353 -4.18 21.57 -6.01
CA PRO A 353 -3.97 22.99 -6.38
C PRO A 353 -2.67 23.23 -7.15
N GLY A 354 -1.65 22.39 -6.93
CA GLY A 354 -0.31 22.60 -7.41
C GLY A 354 -0.08 21.95 -8.76
N SER A 355 0.95 22.41 -9.47
CA SER A 355 1.40 21.71 -10.67
C SER A 355 2.14 20.44 -10.29
N VAL A 356 1.78 19.33 -10.92
CA VAL A 356 2.51 18.06 -10.82
C VAL A 356 3.91 18.25 -11.39
N LYS A 357 4.93 18.03 -10.56
CA LYS A 357 6.33 18.15 -10.97
C LYS A 357 6.86 16.79 -11.40
N PRO A 358 7.82 16.71 -12.35
CA PRO A 358 8.47 15.45 -12.71
C PRO A 358 9.07 14.71 -11.50
N THR A 359 9.54 15.43 -10.49
CA THR A 359 10.11 14.85 -9.26
C THR A 359 9.11 14.07 -8.42
N MET A 360 7.81 14.29 -8.61
CA MET A 360 6.73 13.59 -7.89
C MET A 360 6.31 12.28 -8.58
N LEU A 361 6.88 11.99 -9.76
CA LEU A 361 6.48 10.88 -10.62
C LEU A 361 7.64 9.90 -10.81
N ASN A 362 7.26 8.66 -11.12
CA ASN A 362 8.16 7.56 -11.49
C ASN A 362 9.18 7.25 -10.41
N ILE A 363 8.80 7.34 -9.14
CA ILE A 363 9.66 7.03 -7.99
C ILE A 363 9.16 5.75 -7.32
N VAL A 364 10.08 4.84 -7.06
CA VAL A 364 9.86 3.60 -6.32
C VAL A 364 10.89 3.56 -5.19
N TYR A 365 10.47 3.23 -3.99
CA TYR A 365 11.35 3.08 -2.84
C TYR A 365 11.64 1.61 -2.57
N ILE A 366 12.87 1.29 -2.19
CA ILE A 366 13.22 0.01 -1.58
C ILE A 366 12.83 0.13 -0.11
N GLY A 367 11.67 -0.42 0.25
CA GLY A 367 11.15 -0.37 1.61
C GLY A 367 11.94 -1.27 2.56
N GLN A 368 12.30 -2.45 2.08
CA GLN A 368 13.18 -3.37 2.78
C GLN A 368 13.84 -4.34 1.81
N ALA A 369 15.03 -4.82 2.18
CA ALA A 369 15.74 -5.86 1.46
C ALA A 369 16.61 -6.67 2.44
N PHE A 370 16.33 -7.97 2.54
CA PHE A 370 17.00 -8.91 3.45
C PHE A 370 17.39 -10.19 2.72
N VAL A 371 18.53 -10.74 3.07
CA VAL A 371 18.95 -12.09 2.69
C VAL A 371 18.91 -12.94 3.95
N GLY A 372 17.94 -13.84 4.03
CA GLY A 372 17.52 -14.45 5.30
C GLY A 372 16.97 -13.39 6.25
N GLU A 373 17.73 -13.14 7.32
CA GLU A 373 17.42 -12.13 8.35
C GLU A 373 18.43 -10.97 8.35
N THR A 374 19.40 -10.98 7.42
CA THR A 374 20.45 -9.96 7.35
C THR A 374 20.08 -8.90 6.31
N PRO A 375 20.04 -7.61 6.67
CA PRO A 375 19.76 -6.54 5.72
C PRO A 375 20.87 -6.44 4.67
N ILE A 376 20.51 -6.08 3.44
CA ILE A 376 21.48 -5.89 2.34
C ILE A 376 21.60 -4.41 1.95
N ASP A 377 22.78 -4.01 1.48
CA ASP A 377 23.04 -2.62 1.07
C ASP A 377 22.61 -2.39 -0.37
N CYS A 378 21.42 -1.80 -0.56
CA CYS A 378 20.84 -1.48 -1.85
C CYS A 378 21.16 -0.05 -2.32
N SER A 379 22.45 0.22 -2.53
CA SER A 379 22.97 1.51 -3.01
C SER A 379 22.75 2.68 -2.04
N ARG A 380 23.43 3.82 -2.29
CA ARG A 380 23.33 5.01 -1.43
C ARG A 380 21.95 5.68 -1.43
N ASN A 381 21.06 5.33 -2.36
CA ASN A 381 19.73 5.91 -2.44
C ASN A 381 18.69 4.80 -2.59
N TYR A 382 17.84 4.64 -1.58
CA TYR A 382 16.71 3.71 -1.57
C TYR A 382 15.58 4.18 -2.50
N GLN A 383 15.75 5.34 -3.14
CA GLN A 383 14.87 5.88 -4.16
C GLN A 383 15.36 5.47 -5.55
N ILE A 384 14.52 4.74 -6.27
CA ILE A 384 14.73 4.32 -7.64
C ILE A 384 13.81 5.14 -8.54
N ARG A 385 14.37 5.76 -9.58
CA ARG A 385 13.58 6.51 -10.56
C ARG A 385 13.41 5.69 -11.84
N LEU A 386 12.16 5.42 -12.21
CA LEU A 386 11.83 4.81 -13.50
C LEU A 386 12.07 5.80 -14.63
N ASP A 387 12.65 5.34 -15.72
CA ASP A 387 12.74 6.11 -16.95
C ASP A 387 11.33 6.46 -17.45
N PRO A 388 11.03 7.73 -17.74
CA PRO A 388 9.66 8.13 -18.11
C PRO A 388 9.19 7.52 -19.43
N ASN A 389 10.09 7.13 -20.33
CA ASN A 389 9.77 6.59 -21.65
C ASN A 389 9.68 5.06 -21.62
N THR A 390 10.65 4.38 -21.01
CA THR A 390 10.67 2.91 -20.97
C THR A 390 9.93 2.34 -19.77
N GLN A 391 9.69 3.16 -18.75
CA GLN A 391 9.12 2.76 -17.46
C GLN A 391 9.98 1.74 -16.68
N ASP A 392 11.28 1.68 -17.01
CA ASP A 392 12.25 0.76 -16.40
C ASP A 392 13.24 1.48 -15.50
N ALA A 393 13.76 0.77 -14.50
CA ALA A 393 14.96 1.19 -13.76
C ALA A 393 15.81 -0.01 -13.38
N ARG A 394 17.07 0.28 -13.05
CA ARG A 394 18.00 -0.70 -12.49
C ARG A 394 18.61 -0.18 -11.20
N PHE A 395 18.88 -1.10 -10.28
CA PHE A 395 19.59 -0.81 -9.05
C PHE A 395 20.36 -2.05 -8.60
N THR A 396 21.38 -1.85 -7.77
CA THR A 396 22.27 -2.91 -7.32
C THR A 396 22.23 -2.98 -5.80
N CYS A 397 22.12 -4.19 -5.26
CA CYS A 397 22.32 -4.47 -3.84
C CYS A 397 23.57 -5.32 -3.62
N ARG A 398 24.21 -5.14 -2.47
CA ARG A 398 25.42 -5.86 -2.06
C ARG A 398 25.19 -6.54 -0.73
N TYR A 399 25.64 -7.78 -0.65
CA TYR A 399 25.59 -8.60 0.55
C TYR A 399 27.01 -9.08 0.89
N PRO A 400 27.60 -8.64 2.03
CA PRO A 400 28.92 -9.07 2.45
C PRO A 400 28.92 -10.55 2.84
N LEU A 401 29.90 -11.32 2.37
CA LEU A 401 30.04 -12.77 2.65
C LEU A 401 31.01 -13.05 3.79
N ASP A 402 31.88 -12.11 4.15
CA ASP A 402 32.82 -12.20 5.25
C ASP A 402 32.13 -12.35 6.62
N GLU A 403 30.91 -11.84 6.76
CA GLU A 403 30.10 -11.96 7.98
C GLU A 403 29.32 -13.27 8.09
N SER A 404 29.18 -14.04 7.00
CA SER A 404 28.31 -15.23 6.96
C SER A 404 28.86 -16.46 7.71
N GLY A 405 30.02 -16.33 8.36
CA GLY A 405 30.78 -17.44 8.93
C GLY A 405 31.44 -18.26 7.82
N ASN A 406 32.54 -18.94 8.12
CA ASN A 406 33.27 -19.78 7.16
C ASN A 406 32.47 -21.05 6.78
N VAL A 407 31.32 -20.89 6.13
CA VAL A 407 30.64 -21.98 5.43
C VAL A 407 31.40 -22.19 4.13
N GLY A 408 32.29 -23.17 4.08
CA GLY A 408 33.09 -23.47 2.89
C GLY A 408 32.29 -24.05 1.72
N SER A 409 30.97 -24.14 1.83
CA SER A 409 30.07 -24.70 0.82
C SER A 409 29.00 -23.69 0.42
N ALA A 410 28.60 -23.70 -0.84
CA ALA A 410 27.45 -22.92 -1.30
C ALA A 410 26.15 -23.36 -0.59
N TYR A 411 25.19 -22.46 -0.46
CA TYR A 411 23.87 -22.75 0.11
C TYR A 411 22.79 -21.81 -0.43
N ALA A 412 21.54 -22.29 -0.44
CA ALA A 412 20.40 -21.50 -0.88
C ALA A 412 19.75 -20.76 0.30
N ILE A 413 19.35 -19.50 0.08
CA ILE A 413 18.72 -18.66 1.11
C ILE A 413 17.68 -17.73 0.45
N PRO A 414 16.51 -17.48 1.07
CA PRO A 414 15.54 -16.56 0.50
C PRO A 414 16.00 -15.10 0.57
N LEU A 415 15.81 -14.36 -0.53
CA LEU A 415 15.71 -12.91 -0.51
C LEU A 415 14.32 -12.52 0.01
N LYS A 416 14.20 -11.42 0.74
CA LYS A 416 12.92 -10.76 1.05
C LYS A 416 13.09 -9.29 0.69
N MET A 417 12.34 -8.81 -0.30
CA MET A 417 12.42 -7.42 -0.75
C MET A 417 11.03 -6.83 -0.93
N GLU A 418 10.88 -5.57 -0.54
CA GLU A 418 9.69 -4.78 -0.81
C GLU A 418 10.01 -3.51 -1.58
N LEU A 419 9.19 -3.26 -2.60
CA LEU A 419 9.17 -2.01 -3.35
C LEU A 419 7.91 -1.23 -2.97
N TRP A 420 8.06 0.02 -2.54
CA TRP A 420 6.98 0.90 -2.14
C TRP A 420 6.79 2.02 -3.15
N TYR A 421 5.55 2.32 -3.52
CA TYR A 421 5.25 3.37 -4.48
C TYR A 421 3.80 3.84 -4.36
N GLY A 422 3.53 5.03 -4.89
CA GLY A 422 2.18 5.45 -5.21
C GLY A 422 1.80 4.98 -6.62
N TYR A 423 0.52 4.70 -6.85
CA TYR A 423 0.02 4.32 -8.16
C TYR A 423 -1.28 5.04 -8.51
N GLU A 424 -1.39 5.46 -9.77
CA GLU A 424 -2.56 6.12 -10.34
C GLU A 424 -3.14 5.28 -11.46
N GLU A 425 -4.43 4.95 -11.36
CA GLU A 425 -5.21 4.44 -12.48
C GLU A 425 -6.34 5.40 -12.84
N THR A 426 -6.70 5.42 -14.12
CA THR A 426 -7.66 6.38 -14.65
C THR A 426 -8.62 5.70 -15.62
N TYR A 427 -9.90 5.88 -15.37
CA TYR A 427 -11.00 5.43 -16.22
C TYR A 427 -11.77 6.65 -16.76
N ASN A 428 -11.87 6.77 -18.07
CA ASN A 428 -12.56 7.88 -18.73
C ASN A 428 -13.84 7.37 -19.39
N ASN A 429 -14.93 8.12 -19.25
CA ASN A 429 -16.22 7.77 -19.82
C ASN A 429 -17.04 9.05 -20.11
N GLN A 430 -18.27 8.92 -20.58
CA GLN A 430 -19.16 10.03 -20.87
C GLN A 430 -20.59 9.75 -20.41
N ILE A 431 -21.29 10.80 -20.00
CA ILE A 431 -22.72 10.77 -19.68
C ILE A 431 -23.46 11.76 -20.59
N THR A 432 -24.60 11.35 -21.13
CA THR A 432 -25.49 12.23 -21.88
C THR A 432 -26.51 12.84 -20.93
N ILE A 433 -26.63 14.15 -20.90
CA ILE A 433 -27.65 14.84 -20.11
C ILE A 433 -28.71 15.34 -21.08
N ARG A 434 -29.97 14.98 -20.85
CA ARG A 434 -31.09 15.28 -21.74
C ARG A 434 -32.21 16.00 -21.01
N ARG A 435 -32.71 17.08 -21.59
CA ARG A 435 -33.87 17.80 -21.06
C ARG A 435 -35.14 17.03 -21.32
N LEU A 436 -35.98 16.90 -20.30
CA LEU A 436 -37.37 16.52 -20.45
C LEU A 436 -38.20 17.80 -20.61
N SER A 437 -38.92 17.86 -21.73
CA SER A 437 -39.82 18.95 -22.10
C SER A 437 -41.06 18.97 -21.23
#